data_AF-A0A4Q6EQM4-F1
#
_entry.id   AF-A0A4Q6EQM4-F1
#
_cell.length_a   1.000
_cell.length_b   1.000
_cell.length_c   1.000
_cell.angle_alpha   90.00
_cell.angle_beta   90.00
_cell.angle_gamma   90.00
#
_symmetry.space_group_name_H-M   'P 1'
#
loop_
_entity.id
_entity.type
_entity.pdbx_description
1 polymer ?
#
loop_
_entity_poly.entity_id
_entity_poly.type
_entity_poly.pdbx_seq_one_letter_code
_entity_poly.pdbx_strand_id
1 'polypeptide(L)'
;MSETKLQSRRLPIYLSGFLIGAMGVYLVTKAKQATAPDFAEVTQTQAPIVMPVGKTVTLRLGDEPEKHLVWGFPTQLMIGKLEEGGRVTPVVRMEYKNLVEKETALGPFATAGDYEIRAQFYTCAYPGEKYCAKIGLVQPVQVRAESANATQATVDVDVKGAAEKASADGKIAEAAAKQKALAPTP
;
A
#
# COMPACT_ATOMS: atom_id res chain seq x y z
N MET A 1 69.91 -9.84 -24.95
CA MET A 1 69.30 -8.75 -24.14
C MET A 1 67.85 -8.61 -24.60
N SER A 2 66.90 -9.02 -23.77
CA SER A 2 65.47 -9.07 -24.13
C SER A 2 64.76 -7.86 -23.52
N GLU A 3 64.29 -6.94 -24.37
CA GLU A 3 63.50 -5.78 -23.98
C GLU A 3 62.09 -6.20 -23.59
N THR A 4 61.79 -6.22 -22.29
CA THR A 4 60.42 -6.35 -21.78
C THR A 4 59.71 -5.01 -21.94
N LYS A 5 58.99 -4.84 -23.06
CA LYS A 5 58.02 -3.75 -23.24
C LYS A 5 56.94 -3.85 -22.15
N LEU A 6 57.03 -3.04 -21.10
CA LEU A 6 55.92 -2.79 -20.18
C LEU A 6 54.79 -2.10 -20.97
N GLN A 7 53.84 -2.89 -21.47
CA GLN A 7 52.56 -2.38 -21.94
C GLN A 7 51.78 -1.84 -20.74
N SER A 8 52.03 -0.58 -20.41
CA SER A 8 51.12 0.25 -19.63
C SER A 8 49.80 0.35 -20.41
N ARG A 9 48.89 -0.59 -20.16
CA ARG A 9 47.50 -0.50 -20.62
C ARG A 9 46.87 0.69 -19.91
N ARG A 10 46.95 1.86 -20.53
CA ARG A 10 46.20 3.06 -20.13
C ARG A 10 44.72 2.67 -20.17
N LEU A 11 44.14 2.44 -19.00
CA LEU A 11 42.70 2.33 -18.85
C LEU A 11 42.10 3.61 -19.45
N PRO A 12 41.25 3.50 -20.47
CA PRO A 12 40.73 4.68 -21.13
C PRO A 12 39.92 5.51 -20.13
N ILE A 13 40.14 6.83 -20.10
CA ILE A 13 39.51 7.76 -19.14
C ILE A 13 37.97 7.69 -19.22
N TYR A 14 37.41 7.36 -20.38
CA TYR A 14 35.98 7.13 -20.55
C TYR A 14 35.46 5.90 -19.78
N LEU A 15 36.28 4.86 -19.61
CA LEU A 15 35.92 3.64 -18.87
C LEU A 15 35.91 3.91 -17.36
N SER A 16 36.82 4.74 -16.85
CA SER A 16 36.80 5.18 -15.44
C SER A 16 35.60 6.07 -15.13
N GLY A 17 35.22 6.97 -16.03
CA GLY A 17 34.01 7.79 -15.87
C GLY A 17 32.73 6.95 -15.85
N PHE A 18 32.66 5.94 -16.72
CA PHE A 18 31.54 4.98 -16.74
C PHE A 18 31.46 4.16 -15.44
N LEU A 19 32.59 3.64 -14.94
CA LEU A 19 32.62 2.85 -13.70
C LEU A 19 32.23 3.68 -12.47
N ILE A 20 32.70 4.93 -12.37
CA ILE A 20 32.29 5.84 -11.30
C ILE A 20 30.79 6.16 -11.40
N GLY A 21 30.29 6.42 -12.61
CA GLY A 21 28.86 6.64 -12.85
C GLY A 21 28.00 5.44 -12.46
N ALA A 22 28.39 4.23 -12.87
CA ALA A 22 27.72 2.98 -12.50
C ALA A 22 27.77 2.73 -10.99
N MET A 23 28.90 3.01 -10.34
CA MET A 23 29.03 2.90 -8.89
C MET A 23 28.15 3.91 -8.15
N GLY A 24 28.05 5.15 -8.66
CA GLY A 24 27.13 6.16 -8.14
C GLY A 24 25.66 5.73 -8.25
N VAL A 25 25.23 5.21 -9.41
CA VAL A 25 23.88 4.68 -9.61
C VAL A 25 23.60 3.50 -8.67
N TYR A 26 24.57 2.61 -8.49
CA TYR A 26 24.45 1.46 -7.59
C TYR A 26 24.30 1.90 -6.12
N LEU A 27 25.12 2.85 -5.66
CA LEU A 27 25.03 3.37 -4.30
C LEU A 27 23.70 4.08 -4.05
N VAL A 28 23.21 4.86 -5.02
CA VAL A 28 21.89 5.53 -4.92
C VAL A 28 20.76 4.50 -4.87
N THR A 29 20.82 3.43 -5.67
CA THR A 29 19.79 2.37 -5.62
C THR A 29 19.85 1.60 -4.30
N LYS A 30 21.04 1.30 -3.77
CA LYS A 30 21.18 0.67 -2.45
C LYS A 30 20.71 1.56 -1.31
N ALA A 31 21.02 2.85 -1.36
CA ALA A 31 20.51 3.82 -0.39
C ALA A 31 18.98 3.88 -0.43
N LYS A 32 18.38 3.98 -1.63
CA LYS A 32 16.92 3.97 -1.81
C LYS A 32 16.25 2.69 -1.29
N GLN A 33 16.86 1.53 -1.52
CA GLN A 33 16.37 0.25 -0.99
C GLN A 33 16.47 0.19 0.54
N ALA A 34 17.54 0.72 1.14
CA ALA A 34 17.70 0.76 2.59
C ALA A 34 16.73 1.72 3.29
N THR A 35 16.28 2.76 2.59
CA THR A 35 15.36 3.78 3.11
C THR A 35 13.89 3.52 2.74
N ALA A 36 13.60 2.49 1.94
CA ALA A 36 12.23 2.17 1.59
C ALA A 36 11.49 1.63 2.83
N PRO A 37 10.26 2.12 3.12
CA PRO A 37 9.45 1.53 4.17
C PRO A 37 9.13 0.07 3.82
N ASP A 38 9.19 -0.78 4.83
CA ASP A 38 8.71 -2.15 4.79
C ASP A 38 7.19 -2.15 5.05
N PHE A 39 6.42 -2.74 4.15
CA PHE A 39 4.97 -2.75 4.24
C PHE A 39 4.44 -4.15 4.54
N ALA A 40 4.01 -4.36 5.78
CA ALA A 40 3.29 -5.56 6.16
C ALA A 40 1.91 -5.58 5.50
N GLU A 41 1.58 -6.66 4.79
CA GLU A 41 0.27 -6.78 4.14
C GLU A 41 -0.81 -7.15 5.17
N VAL A 42 -1.88 -6.37 5.19
CA VAL A 42 -3.06 -6.57 6.04
C VAL A 42 -4.28 -6.65 5.15
N THR A 43 -4.82 -7.85 4.91
CA THR A 43 -6.08 -8.00 4.19
C THR A 43 -7.25 -7.88 5.14
N GLN A 44 -8.17 -6.96 4.86
CA GLN A 44 -9.44 -6.79 5.55
C GLN A 44 -10.56 -7.22 4.61
N THR A 45 -11.20 -8.33 4.95
CA THR A 45 -12.43 -8.79 4.30
C THR A 45 -13.55 -8.69 5.31
N GLN A 46 -14.62 -7.99 4.95
CA GLN A 46 -15.77 -7.74 5.80
C GLN A 46 -17.02 -8.45 5.24
N ALA A 47 -18.06 -8.56 6.08
CA ALA A 47 -19.29 -9.24 5.72
C ALA A 47 -20.00 -8.51 4.56
N PRO A 48 -20.67 -9.23 3.63
CA PRO A 48 -21.36 -8.61 2.52
C PRO A 48 -22.40 -7.58 2.96
N ILE A 49 -22.40 -6.42 2.31
CA ILE A 49 -23.38 -5.35 2.53
C ILE A 49 -24.55 -5.55 1.57
N VAL A 50 -25.78 -5.47 2.05
CA VAL A 50 -26.98 -5.46 1.21
C VAL A 50 -27.71 -4.14 1.38
N MET A 51 -27.97 -3.42 0.29
CA MET A 51 -28.57 -2.08 0.35
C MET A 51 -29.50 -1.78 -0.84
N PRO A 52 -30.43 -0.82 -0.71
CA PRO A 52 -31.29 -0.43 -1.83
C PRO A 52 -30.57 0.50 -2.83
N VAL A 53 -31.09 0.56 -4.07
CA VAL A 53 -30.67 1.53 -5.10
C VAL A 53 -30.79 2.97 -4.57
N GLY A 54 -29.85 3.82 -4.96
CA GLY A 54 -29.80 5.24 -4.57
C GLY A 54 -29.19 5.51 -3.20
N LYS A 55 -28.72 4.48 -2.49
CA LYS A 55 -28.02 4.63 -1.20
C LYS A 55 -26.51 4.78 -1.38
N THR A 56 -25.83 5.18 -0.31
CA THR A 56 -24.39 5.39 -0.23
C THR A 56 -23.78 4.47 0.84
N VAL A 57 -22.58 3.99 0.58
CA VAL A 57 -21.72 3.35 1.60
C VAL A 57 -20.79 4.41 2.15
N THR A 58 -20.62 4.51 3.45
CA THR A 58 -19.64 5.42 4.07
C THR A 58 -18.40 4.62 4.44
N LEU A 59 -17.26 4.99 3.87
CA LEU A 59 -15.96 4.47 4.28
C LEU A 59 -15.42 5.33 5.42
N ARG A 60 -15.03 4.72 6.54
CA ARG A 60 -14.48 5.43 7.70
C ARG A 60 -13.06 4.95 7.94
N LEU A 61 -12.10 5.87 7.93
CA LEU A 61 -10.67 5.54 8.06
C LEU A 61 -10.16 5.63 9.51
N GLY A 62 -11.05 5.90 10.46
CA GLY A 62 -10.72 6.10 11.87
C GLY A 62 -10.36 7.55 12.20
N ASP A 63 -9.70 7.76 13.33
CA ASP A 63 -9.31 9.09 13.78
C ASP A 63 -8.00 9.54 13.12
N GLU A 64 -7.98 10.78 12.62
CA GLU A 64 -6.80 11.45 12.05
C GLU A 64 -6.07 10.64 10.95
N PRO A 65 -6.77 10.14 9.91
CA PRO A 65 -6.15 9.30 8.87
C PRO A 65 -5.01 10.01 8.13
N GLU A 66 -5.05 11.33 8.00
CA GLU A 66 -4.00 12.17 7.41
C GLU A 66 -2.61 12.02 8.06
N LYS A 67 -2.56 11.66 9.36
CA LYS A 67 -1.29 11.46 10.08
C LYS A 67 -0.66 10.11 9.80
N HIS A 68 -1.48 9.13 9.41
CA HIS A 68 -1.09 7.75 9.24
C HIS A 68 -0.90 7.38 7.76
N LEU A 69 -1.70 7.95 6.86
CA LEU A 69 -1.60 7.70 5.43
C LEU A 69 -0.28 8.24 4.84
N VAL A 70 0.44 7.36 4.15
CA VAL A 70 1.77 7.70 3.61
C VAL A 70 1.65 8.47 2.31
N TRP A 71 2.14 9.71 2.32
CA TRP A 71 2.22 10.53 1.11
C TRP A 71 3.25 9.98 0.12
N GLY A 72 2.92 9.99 -1.18
CA GLY A 72 3.77 9.46 -2.25
C GLY A 72 3.61 7.96 -2.54
N PHE A 73 2.82 7.24 -1.75
CA PHE A 73 2.40 5.86 -2.06
C PHE A 73 0.98 5.86 -2.62
N PRO A 74 0.66 4.98 -3.59
CA PRO A 74 -0.64 4.99 -4.26
C PRO A 74 -1.71 4.44 -3.32
N THR A 75 -2.36 5.29 -2.52
CA THR A 75 -3.63 4.93 -1.89
C THR A 75 -4.76 5.08 -2.90
N GLN A 76 -5.52 4.00 -3.08
CA GLN A 76 -6.56 3.95 -4.10
C GLN A 76 -7.80 3.26 -3.54
N LEU A 77 -8.95 3.79 -3.90
CA LEU A 77 -10.25 3.20 -3.65
C LEU A 77 -10.97 3.05 -4.99
N MET A 78 -11.49 1.87 -5.25
CA MET A 78 -12.20 1.53 -6.46
C MET A 78 -13.49 0.83 -6.10
N ILE A 79 -14.57 1.26 -6.71
CA ILE A 79 -15.85 0.57 -6.69
C ILE A 79 -16.04 -0.03 -8.07
N GLY A 80 -16.14 -1.34 -8.16
CA GLY A 80 -16.42 -2.02 -9.40
C GLY A 80 -17.77 -2.72 -9.37
N LYS A 81 -18.47 -2.74 -10.50
CA LYS A 81 -19.66 -3.58 -10.69
C LYS A 81 -19.19 -4.96 -11.15
N LEU A 82 -19.72 -6.01 -10.55
CA LEU A 82 -19.46 -7.39 -10.95
C LEU A 82 -20.37 -7.73 -12.14
N GLU A 83 -19.76 -8.10 -13.26
CA GLU A 83 -20.45 -8.53 -14.47
C GLU A 83 -20.59 -10.05 -14.53
N GLU A 84 -21.54 -10.53 -15.35
CA GLU A 84 -21.73 -11.95 -15.64
C GLU A 84 -20.45 -12.53 -16.26
N GLY A 85 -19.71 -13.33 -15.49
CA GLY A 85 -18.37 -13.82 -15.84
C GLY A 85 -17.28 -13.48 -14.83
N GLY A 86 -17.62 -12.80 -13.72
CA GLY A 86 -16.68 -12.49 -12.63
C GLY A 86 -15.72 -11.34 -12.96
N ARG A 87 -15.93 -10.65 -14.08
CA ARG A 87 -15.20 -9.43 -14.43
C ARG A 87 -15.71 -8.28 -13.57
N VAL A 88 -14.78 -7.51 -13.00
CA VAL A 88 -15.10 -6.31 -12.22
C VAL A 88 -14.86 -5.08 -13.08
N THR A 89 -15.92 -4.35 -13.41
CA THR A 89 -15.85 -3.11 -14.20
C THR A 89 -15.84 -1.90 -13.27
N PRO A 90 -14.78 -1.06 -13.29
CA PRO A 90 -14.68 0.09 -12.39
C PRO A 90 -15.78 1.11 -12.69
N VAL A 91 -16.52 1.49 -11.66
CA VAL A 91 -17.60 2.50 -11.71
C VAL A 91 -17.13 3.81 -11.07
N VAL A 92 -16.40 3.73 -9.96
CA VAL A 92 -15.82 4.88 -9.27
C VAL A 92 -14.37 4.57 -8.93
N ARG A 93 -13.49 5.54 -9.14
CA ARG A 93 -12.10 5.50 -8.69
C ARG A 93 -11.77 6.77 -7.94
N MET A 94 -11.24 6.62 -6.73
CA MET A 94 -10.76 7.70 -5.89
C MET A 94 -9.29 7.45 -5.54
N GLU A 95 -8.55 8.54 -5.44
CA GLU A 95 -7.12 8.54 -5.11
C GLU A 95 -6.89 9.27 -3.79
N TYR A 96 -5.67 9.18 -3.27
CA TYR A 96 -5.21 9.79 -2.02
C TYR A 96 -5.87 11.12 -1.66
N LYS A 97 -5.92 12.10 -2.59
CA LYS A 97 -6.44 13.45 -2.33
C LYS A 97 -7.88 13.47 -1.80
N ASN A 98 -8.69 12.48 -2.17
CA ASN A 98 -10.10 12.38 -1.77
C ASN A 98 -10.30 11.40 -0.60
N LEU A 99 -9.22 10.78 -0.11
CA LEU A 99 -9.23 9.73 0.91
C LEU A 99 -8.50 10.14 2.19
N VAL A 100 -8.09 11.40 2.31
CA VAL A 100 -7.52 11.95 3.56
C VAL A 100 -8.59 12.33 4.57
N GLU A 101 -9.85 12.34 4.16
CA GLU A 101 -10.97 12.65 5.03
C GLU A 101 -11.28 11.46 5.95
N LYS A 102 -11.76 11.76 7.16
CA LYS A 102 -12.16 10.75 8.14
C LYS A 102 -13.26 9.84 7.61
N GLU A 103 -14.20 10.41 6.88
CA GLU A 103 -15.34 9.69 6.30
C GLU A 103 -15.47 10.06 4.83
N THR A 104 -15.56 9.05 3.96
CA THR A 104 -15.72 9.24 2.52
C THR A 104 -16.98 8.53 2.06
N ALA A 105 -17.89 9.28 1.44
CA ALA A 105 -19.11 8.71 0.87
C ALA A 105 -18.83 8.03 -0.48
N LEU A 106 -19.34 6.81 -0.62
CA LEU A 106 -19.22 5.96 -1.80
C LEU A 106 -20.61 5.75 -2.41
N GLY A 107 -20.84 6.35 -3.58
CA GLY A 107 -22.14 6.34 -4.27
C GLY A 107 -22.70 7.74 -4.49
N PRO A 108 -24.01 7.88 -4.76
CA PRO A 108 -25.05 6.85 -4.67
C PRO A 108 -24.97 5.76 -5.75
N PHE A 109 -25.36 4.54 -5.43
CA PHE A 109 -25.40 3.44 -6.38
C PHE A 109 -26.65 3.53 -7.27
N ALA A 110 -26.47 3.91 -8.54
CA ALA A 110 -27.56 4.22 -9.46
C ALA A 110 -28.34 2.99 -9.98
N THR A 111 -27.73 1.80 -9.99
CA THR A 111 -28.37 0.59 -10.54
C THR A 111 -28.27 -0.57 -9.56
N ALA A 112 -29.26 -1.46 -9.59
CA ALA A 112 -29.16 -2.74 -8.90
C ALA A 112 -28.06 -3.61 -9.52
N GLY A 113 -27.49 -4.49 -8.70
CA GLY A 113 -26.44 -5.42 -9.08
C GLY A 113 -25.46 -5.68 -7.94
N ASP A 114 -24.52 -6.58 -8.21
CA ASP A 114 -23.42 -6.87 -7.30
C ASP A 114 -22.23 -5.94 -7.61
N TYR A 115 -21.64 -5.41 -6.56
CA TYR A 115 -20.52 -4.48 -6.58
C TYR A 115 -19.43 -4.98 -5.64
N GLU A 116 -18.20 -4.54 -5.90
CA GLU A 116 -17.05 -4.82 -5.07
C GLU A 116 -16.28 -3.52 -4.80
N ILE A 117 -16.14 -3.19 -3.52
CA ILE A 117 -15.29 -2.10 -3.07
C ILE A 117 -13.91 -2.69 -2.81
N ARG A 118 -12.91 -2.23 -3.56
CA ARG A 118 -11.50 -2.57 -3.40
C ARG A 118 -10.74 -1.33 -2.97
N ALA A 119 -9.99 -1.42 -1.88
CA ALA A 119 -9.13 -0.32 -1.45
C ALA A 119 -7.73 -0.80 -1.10
N GLN A 120 -6.76 0.08 -1.31
CA GLN A 120 -5.39 -0.11 -0.90
C GLN A 120 -4.93 1.13 -0.15
N PHE A 121 -4.55 0.97 1.11
CA PHE A 121 -4.02 2.05 1.94
C PHE A 121 -2.61 1.72 2.38
N TYR A 122 -1.71 2.68 2.22
CA TYR A 122 -0.36 2.61 2.75
C TYR A 122 -0.33 3.49 3.99
N THR A 123 0.01 2.91 5.14
CA THR A 123 -0.08 3.56 6.44
C THR A 123 1.17 3.33 7.30
N CYS A 124 1.61 4.34 8.04
CA CYS A 124 2.70 4.25 9.03
C CYS A 124 2.24 4.87 10.36
N ALA A 125 2.84 4.48 11.49
CA ALA A 125 2.45 5.06 12.78
C ALA A 125 2.92 6.50 12.91
N TYR A 126 4.04 6.85 12.27
CA TYR A 126 4.54 8.22 12.15
C TYR A 126 5.35 8.45 10.85
N PRO A 127 5.51 9.70 10.40
CA PRO A 127 6.32 10.02 9.21
C PRO A 127 7.77 9.54 9.33
N GLY A 128 8.28 8.91 8.27
CA GLY A 128 9.66 8.40 8.22
C GLY A 128 9.87 7.07 8.95
N GLU A 129 8.80 6.45 9.46
CA GLU A 129 8.89 5.12 10.02
C GLU A 129 9.27 4.06 8.97
N LYS A 130 10.10 3.10 9.39
CA LYS A 130 10.54 1.99 8.55
C LYS A 130 9.49 0.89 8.43
N TYR A 131 8.73 0.62 9.48
CA TYR A 131 7.77 -0.48 9.56
C TYR A 131 6.35 0.05 9.41
N CYS A 132 5.76 -0.19 8.25
CA CYS A 132 4.48 0.35 7.83
C CYS A 132 3.54 -0.78 7.41
N ALA A 133 2.28 -0.47 7.16
CA ALA A 133 1.25 -1.43 6.75
C ALA A 133 0.71 -1.08 5.36
N LYS A 134 0.42 -2.11 4.56
CA LYS A 134 -0.37 -2.04 3.33
C LYS A 134 -1.68 -2.75 3.58
N ILE A 135 -2.74 -1.98 3.77
CA ILE A 135 -4.08 -2.49 4.00
C ILE A 135 -4.74 -2.75 2.64
N GLY A 136 -5.16 -3.99 2.39
CA GLY A 136 -6.01 -4.36 1.27
C GLY A 136 -7.44 -4.61 1.75
N LEU A 137 -8.38 -3.74 1.37
CA LEU A 137 -9.81 -3.92 1.64
C LEU A 137 -10.47 -4.59 0.43
N VAL A 138 -11.25 -5.63 0.69
CA VAL A 138 -12.19 -6.21 -0.28
C VAL A 138 -13.55 -6.37 0.39
N GLN A 139 -14.53 -5.61 -0.11
CA GLN A 139 -15.88 -5.58 0.46
C GLN A 139 -16.92 -5.80 -0.64
N PRO A 140 -17.64 -6.95 -0.62
CA PRO A 140 -18.76 -7.19 -1.52
C PRO A 140 -19.99 -6.37 -1.09
N VAL A 141 -20.67 -5.77 -2.07
CA VAL A 141 -21.86 -4.93 -1.87
C VAL A 141 -22.93 -5.36 -2.87
N GLN A 142 -24.10 -5.75 -2.36
CA GLN A 142 -25.24 -6.12 -3.17
C GLN A 142 -26.30 -5.01 -3.13
N VAL A 143 -26.56 -4.41 -4.29
CA VAL A 143 -27.55 -3.34 -4.45
C VAL A 143 -28.83 -3.92 -5.03
N ARG A 144 -29.95 -3.82 -4.30
CA ARG A 144 -31.26 -4.37 -4.68
C ARG A 144 -32.25 -3.25 -5.05
N ALA A 145 -33.17 -3.53 -5.96
CA ALA A 145 -34.20 -2.58 -6.38
C ALA A 145 -35.28 -2.33 -5.30
N GLU A 146 -35.45 -3.26 -4.36
CA GLU A 146 -36.44 -3.19 -3.29
C GLU A 146 -35.94 -2.39 -2.08
N SER A 147 -36.87 -1.78 -1.34
CA SER A 147 -36.56 -1.04 -0.10
C SER A 147 -36.10 -2.00 1.01
N ALA A 148 -34.83 -2.33 1.03
CA ALA A 148 -34.22 -2.87 2.24
C ALA A 148 -34.22 -1.76 3.32
N ASN A 149 -34.54 -2.10 4.57
CA ASN A 149 -34.53 -1.17 5.71
C ASN A 149 -33.16 -0.55 6.03
N ALA A 150 -32.11 -0.90 5.29
CA ALA A 150 -30.77 -0.35 5.45
C ALA A 150 -30.68 1.03 4.80
N THR A 151 -30.70 2.08 5.61
CA THR A 151 -30.65 3.48 5.16
C THR A 151 -29.24 3.91 4.75
N GLN A 152 -28.20 3.35 5.37
CA GLN A 152 -26.77 3.60 5.12
C GLN A 152 -25.96 2.39 5.61
N ALA A 153 -24.87 2.06 4.92
CA ALA A 153 -23.92 1.03 5.35
C ALA A 153 -22.56 1.68 5.57
N THR A 154 -21.86 1.24 6.62
CA THR A 154 -20.56 1.77 7.00
C THR A 154 -19.51 0.68 6.87
N VAL A 155 -18.36 1.03 6.29
CA VAL A 155 -17.17 0.19 6.21
C VAL A 155 -16.08 0.89 7.00
N ASP A 156 -15.74 0.34 8.16
CA ASP A 156 -14.67 0.86 8.99
C ASP A 156 -13.34 0.22 8.58
N VAL A 157 -12.32 1.04 8.30
CA VAL A 157 -10.96 0.62 8.01
C VAL A 157 -10.05 1.18 9.10
N ASP A 158 -9.45 0.28 9.88
CA ASP A 158 -8.55 0.67 10.96
C ASP A 158 -7.15 1.01 10.44
N VAL A 159 -6.98 2.24 9.96
CA VAL A 159 -5.70 2.72 9.40
C VAL A 159 -4.64 2.88 10.49
N LYS A 160 -5.05 3.37 11.67
CA LYS A 160 -4.16 3.61 12.81
C LYS A 160 -3.70 2.31 13.45
N GLY A 161 -4.62 1.41 13.80
CA GLY A 161 -4.26 0.14 14.43
C GLY A 161 -3.42 -0.75 13.53
N ALA A 162 -3.67 -0.73 12.21
CA ALA A 162 -2.82 -1.42 11.25
C ALA A 162 -1.39 -0.85 11.22
N ALA A 163 -1.23 0.49 11.27
CA ALA A 163 0.06 1.15 11.35
C ALA A 163 0.82 0.85 12.64
N GLU A 164 0.16 0.99 13.79
CA GLU A 164 0.76 0.74 15.12
C GLU A 164 1.16 -0.73 15.26
N LYS A 165 0.33 -1.65 14.77
CA LYS A 165 0.64 -3.08 14.76
C LYS A 165 1.85 -3.39 13.87
N ALA A 166 1.87 -2.87 12.64
CA ALA A 166 3.00 -3.09 11.73
C ALA A 166 4.31 -2.53 12.32
N SER A 167 4.24 -1.36 12.96
CA SER A 167 5.36 -0.77 13.70
C SER A 167 5.90 -1.69 14.80
N ALA A 168 5.01 -2.19 15.66
CA ALA A 168 5.37 -3.06 16.77
C ALA A 168 5.95 -4.40 16.27
N ASP A 169 5.26 -5.06 15.34
CA ASP A 169 5.66 -6.36 14.80
C ASP A 169 7.02 -6.27 14.08
N GLY A 170 7.23 -5.21 13.30
CA GLY A 170 8.50 -4.98 12.60
C GLY A 170 9.69 -4.75 13.55
N LYS A 171 9.48 -3.98 14.64
CA LYS A 171 10.49 -3.75 15.68
C LYS A 171 10.85 -5.04 16.42
N ILE A 172 9.85 -5.87 16.73
CA ILE A 172 10.05 -7.18 17.37
C ILE A 172 10.85 -8.11 16.45
N ALA A 173 10.46 -8.20 15.18
CA ALA A 173 11.15 -9.02 14.19
C ALA A 173 12.62 -8.60 14.00
N GLU A 174 12.89 -7.29 13.96
CA GLU A 174 14.27 -6.77 13.88
C GLU A 174 15.09 -7.11 15.13
N ALA A 175 14.51 -6.95 16.32
CA ALA A 175 15.18 -7.30 17.57
C ALA A 175 15.53 -8.79 17.62
N ALA A 176 14.60 -9.67 17.21
CA ALA A 176 14.83 -11.10 17.12
C ALA A 176 15.93 -11.45 16.09
N ALA A 177 15.95 -10.79 14.94
CA ALA A 177 16.98 -10.99 13.91
C ALA A 177 18.38 -10.58 14.41
N LYS A 178 18.48 -9.46 15.13
CA LYS A 178 19.75 -9.01 15.74
C LYS A 178 20.24 -9.98 16.81
N GLN A 179 19.35 -10.49 17.67
CA GLN A 179 19.72 -11.50 18.67
C GLN A 179 20.21 -12.80 18.03
N LYS A 180 19.55 -13.26 16.96
CA LYS A 180 19.97 -14.45 16.21
C LYS A 180 21.33 -14.27 15.51
N ALA A 181 21.64 -13.06 15.06
CA ALA A 181 22.94 -12.75 14.46
C ALA A 181 24.09 -12.62 15.50
N LEU A 182 23.77 -12.34 16.77
CA LEU A 182 24.73 -12.29 17.87
C LEU A 182 24.92 -13.63 18.60
N ALA A 183 24.06 -14.63 18.35
CA ALA A 183 24.24 -15.96 18.91
C ALA A 183 25.48 -16.62 18.25
N PRO A 184 26.48 -17.08 19.03
CA PRO A 184 27.61 -17.79 18.46
C PRO A 184 27.09 -19.07 17.79
N THR A 185 27.49 -19.27 16.53
CA THR A 185 27.34 -20.55 15.83
C THR A 185 27.93 -21.66 16.72
N PRO A 186 27.21 -22.77 16.97
CA PRO A 186 27.73 -23.87 17.78
C PRO A 186 29.01 -24.48 17.18
#